data_AF-A0A4V1VKH3-F1
#
_entry.id   AF-A0A4V1VKH3-F1
#
_cell.length_a   1.000
_cell.length_b   1.000
_cell.length_c   1.000
_cell.angle_alpha   90.00
_cell.angle_beta   90.00
_cell.angle_gamma   90.00
#
_symmetry.space_group_name_H-M   'P 1'
#
loop_
_entity.id
_entity.type
_entity.pdbx_description
1 polymer ?
#
loop_
_entity_poly.entity_id
_entity_poly.type
_entity_poly.pdbx_seq_one_letter_code
_entity_poly.pdbx_strand_id
1 'polypeptide(L)'
;MEISCIGTAGQSYSSTGDLAAPRLSCKNIFNNRRIGNALAFFCLSPAAAGKKARAAFDDRYGPLLVSGLPSGLPTLGNQKFVNRVVFDDEGRPRGQWKLVVPSKDTLAVLVRPDAGLDADETSALVDQVRAAVKASGLTADGPVDTKVAGASVLVAALSDRAVRDVPVLGALALAAIGLCFMAATWIRRSRRLLPMATTVVAILVTVATLGWLGRPLTVAVIAFLSVLLGIGSYYPTYLAMRAGTRTFVTVVAASAFSLGTLALSPLPLVRDVGLVLALGVLLAGVSAWLARPWLSDVLVAAEAASPETVGGAPSHRARLVAVPLLGVLALGAAVGWVDLAKVPLTTDVDDFAAGLPQLAEARDVETVLGSSGEVSVVLGSPDVLRPPQLAWMRTALAGIVEDHGDQMRPIVSMPA
;
A
#
# COMPACT_ATOMS: atom_id res chain seq x y z
N MET A 1 24.25 32.21 12.27
CA MET A 1 25.60 31.78 12.69
C MET A 1 25.76 30.39 12.09
N GLU A 2 26.57 30.14 11.09
CA GLU A 2 27.89 30.66 10.72
C GLU A 2 28.03 30.59 9.20
N ILE A 3 28.60 31.64 8.59
CA ILE A 3 28.93 31.74 7.17
C ILE A 3 30.44 31.51 7.09
N SER A 4 30.90 30.61 6.23
CA SER A 4 32.32 30.56 5.85
C SER A 4 32.47 30.58 4.34
N CYS A 5 32.90 31.73 3.85
CA CYS A 5 33.41 31.97 2.51
C CYS A 5 34.79 31.33 2.34
N ILE A 6 35.10 30.79 1.16
CA ILE A 6 36.49 30.71 0.68
C ILE A 6 36.53 31.23 -0.76
N GLY A 7 37.33 32.28 -0.94
CA GLY A 7 37.51 33.01 -2.17
C GLY A 7 38.63 32.49 -3.06
N THR A 8 38.63 33.09 -4.24
CA THR A 8 39.50 33.01 -5.40
C THR A 8 41.01 33.12 -5.17
N ALA A 9 41.76 32.30 -5.92
CA ALA A 9 43.05 32.60 -6.56
C ALA A 9 43.01 31.85 -7.92
N GLY A 10 43.28 32.41 -9.11
CA GLY A 10 44.29 33.41 -9.44
C GLY A 10 45.54 32.71 -9.96
N GLN A 11 45.51 32.10 -11.15
CA GLN A 11 46.73 31.70 -11.86
C GLN A 11 46.59 31.83 -13.39
N SER A 12 47.32 32.83 -13.88
CA SER A 12 47.66 33.08 -15.27
C SER A 12 48.54 31.96 -15.83
N TYR A 13 48.27 31.49 -17.04
CA TYR A 13 49.28 30.87 -17.90
C TYR A 13 49.22 31.53 -19.28
N SER A 14 50.14 32.48 -19.50
CA SER A 14 50.64 32.82 -20.82
C SER A 14 52.02 32.17 -20.97
N SER A 15 52.21 31.38 -22.01
CA SER A 15 53.16 31.64 -23.09
C SER A 15 53.46 30.37 -23.90
N THR A 16 53.43 30.54 -25.22
CA THR A 16 54.37 29.99 -26.21
C THR A 16 54.59 28.48 -26.28
N GLY A 17 54.00 27.87 -27.32
CA GLY A 17 54.42 26.60 -27.90
C GLY A 17 53.91 26.53 -29.34
N ASP A 18 54.77 26.93 -30.26
CA ASP A 18 54.55 27.02 -31.70
C ASP A 18 54.74 25.64 -32.37
N LEU A 19 54.16 25.46 -33.59
CA LEU A 19 54.37 24.37 -34.57
C LEU A 19 53.59 23.04 -34.31
N ALA A 20 52.77 22.48 -35.20
CA ALA A 20 52.56 22.69 -36.63
C ALA A 20 51.15 22.22 -37.04
N ALA A 21 50.39 23.09 -37.71
CA ALA A 21 49.21 22.71 -38.48
C ALA A 21 49.56 22.78 -39.99
N PRO A 22 49.15 21.80 -40.82
CA PRO A 22 49.44 21.85 -42.25
C PRO A 22 48.62 22.99 -42.87
N ARG A 23 49.32 24.03 -43.35
CA ARG A 23 48.76 25.05 -44.23
C ARG A 23 48.48 24.43 -45.60
N LEU A 24 47.29 23.87 -45.79
CA LEU A 24 46.78 23.58 -47.13
C LEU A 24 46.38 24.91 -47.79
N SER A 25 47.24 25.34 -48.71
CA SER A 25 47.08 26.51 -49.56
C SER A 25 45.88 26.33 -50.51
N CYS A 26 44.74 26.94 -50.19
CA CYS A 26 43.60 27.09 -51.10
C CYS A 26 43.87 28.14 -52.18
N LYS A 27 44.91 27.94 -53.01
CA LYS A 27 45.19 28.85 -54.14
C LYS A 27 45.11 28.23 -55.53
N ASN A 28 44.83 26.94 -55.66
CA ASN A 28 44.60 26.31 -56.96
C ASN A 28 43.50 25.26 -56.82
N ILE A 29 42.25 25.62 -57.18
CA ILE A 29 41.21 24.79 -57.81
C ILE A 29 40.06 25.77 -58.07
N PHE A 30 40.18 26.54 -59.15
CA PHE A 30 39.08 27.32 -59.73
C PHE A 30 38.98 26.93 -61.20
N ASN A 31 38.54 25.70 -61.48
CA ASN A 31 38.09 25.36 -62.82
C ASN A 31 37.14 24.16 -62.89
N ASN A 32 36.10 24.09 -62.05
CA ASN A 32 34.95 23.25 -62.39
C ASN A 32 33.65 23.74 -61.74
N ARG A 33 32.71 24.19 -62.57
CA ARG A 33 31.48 24.91 -62.19
C ARG A 33 30.35 24.02 -61.65
N ARG A 34 30.63 22.79 -61.22
CA ARG A 34 29.61 21.80 -60.80
C ARG A 34 29.69 21.31 -59.35
N ILE A 35 30.59 21.82 -58.52
CA ILE A 35 30.71 21.41 -57.09
C ILE A 35 30.57 22.63 -56.15
N GLY A 36 29.69 23.57 -56.50
CA GLY A 36 29.48 24.81 -55.73
C GLY A 36 28.64 24.64 -54.45
N ASN A 37 27.78 23.62 -54.37
CA ASN A 37 26.79 23.52 -53.29
C ASN A 37 27.13 22.53 -52.17
N ALA A 38 28.11 21.63 -52.35
CA ALA A 38 28.41 20.57 -51.37
C ALA A 38 29.59 20.89 -50.41
N LEU A 39 30.44 21.86 -50.72
CA LEU A 39 31.65 22.17 -49.94
C LEU A 39 31.57 23.49 -49.15
N ALA A 40 30.47 24.23 -49.24
CA ALA A 40 30.26 25.45 -48.46
C ALA A 40 30.11 25.18 -46.93
N PHE A 41 30.01 23.92 -46.50
CA PHE A 41 29.84 23.55 -45.10
C PHE A 41 31.14 23.47 -44.29
N PHE A 42 32.32 23.37 -44.93
CA PHE A 42 33.57 23.08 -44.22
C PHE A 42 34.52 24.28 -44.00
N CYS A 43 34.15 25.49 -44.45
CA CYS A 43 34.98 26.69 -44.32
C CYS A 43 34.28 27.85 -43.59
N LEU A 44 33.43 27.57 -42.60
CA LEU A 44 33.04 28.62 -41.66
C LEU A 44 34.18 28.81 -40.67
N SER A 45 34.80 29.99 -40.66
CA SER A 45 35.72 30.39 -39.59
C SER A 45 35.03 30.20 -38.22
N PRO A 46 35.76 29.90 -37.13
CA PRO A 46 35.16 29.74 -35.81
C PRO A 46 34.25 30.91 -35.42
N ALA A 47 34.59 32.12 -35.87
CA ALA A 47 33.77 33.32 -35.70
C ALA A 47 32.45 33.28 -36.49
N ALA A 48 32.46 32.75 -37.72
CA ALA A 48 31.25 32.64 -38.56
C ALA A 48 30.35 31.48 -38.09
N ALA A 49 30.93 30.36 -37.63
CA ALA A 49 30.20 29.30 -36.95
C ALA A 49 29.57 29.79 -35.63
N GLY A 50 30.31 30.60 -34.85
CA GLY A 50 29.80 31.24 -33.64
C GLY A 50 28.64 32.21 -33.91
N LYS A 51 28.75 33.05 -34.96
CA LYS A 51 27.64 33.92 -35.37
C LYS A 51 26.40 33.13 -35.81
N LYS A 52 26.57 32.03 -36.53
CA LYS A 52 25.46 31.18 -36.97
C LYS A 52 24.79 30.47 -35.79
N ALA A 53 25.56 29.97 -34.82
CA ALA A 53 25.02 29.37 -33.60
C ALA A 53 24.27 30.41 -32.74
N ARG A 54 24.78 31.64 -32.67
CA ARG A 54 24.15 32.73 -31.94
C ARG A 54 22.87 33.22 -32.62
N ALA A 55 22.88 33.37 -33.95
CA ALA A 55 21.67 33.68 -34.72
C ALA A 55 20.58 32.61 -34.54
N ALA A 56 20.94 31.32 -34.55
CA ALA A 56 20.00 30.24 -34.30
C ALA A 56 19.45 30.24 -32.86
N PHE A 57 20.26 30.66 -31.88
CA PHE A 57 19.83 30.86 -30.50
C PHE A 57 18.89 32.08 -30.38
N ASP A 58 19.26 33.20 -30.99
CA ASP A 58 18.49 34.45 -30.95
C ASP A 58 17.13 34.29 -31.65
N ASP A 59 17.05 33.56 -32.76
CA ASP A 59 15.78 33.24 -33.42
C ASP A 59 14.87 32.35 -32.54
N ARG A 60 15.46 31.40 -31.80
CA ARG A 60 14.70 30.44 -30.99
C ARG A 60 14.26 31.01 -29.65
N TYR A 61 15.09 31.84 -29.02
CA TYR A 61 14.87 32.36 -27.67
C TYR A 61 14.59 33.86 -27.62
N GLY A 62 14.90 34.63 -28.66
CA GLY A 62 14.62 36.05 -28.76
C GLY A 62 13.13 36.39 -28.61
N PRO A 63 12.21 35.69 -29.30
CA PRO A 63 10.77 35.90 -29.10
C PRO A 63 10.31 35.55 -27.66
N LEU A 64 10.92 34.55 -27.02
CA LEU A 64 10.64 34.16 -25.64
C LEU A 64 11.17 35.19 -24.63
N LEU A 65 12.32 35.80 -24.92
CA LEU A 65 12.87 36.91 -24.14
C LEU A 65 12.01 38.17 -24.28
N VAL A 66 11.56 38.52 -25.49
CA VAL A 66 10.70 39.69 -25.74
C VAL A 66 9.30 39.52 -25.13
N SER A 67 8.74 38.31 -25.16
CA SER A 67 7.47 38.01 -24.48
C SER A 67 7.60 37.91 -22.96
N GLY A 68 8.78 37.54 -22.43
CA GLY A 68 9.09 37.52 -21.00
C GLY A 68 9.53 38.88 -20.41
N LEU A 69 10.10 39.78 -21.21
CA LEU A 69 10.63 41.08 -20.79
C LEU A 69 9.62 42.01 -20.06
N PRO A 70 8.31 42.04 -20.38
CA PRO A 70 7.32 42.82 -19.61
C PRO A 70 7.21 42.38 -18.14
N SER A 71 7.65 41.15 -17.82
CA SER A 71 7.64 40.59 -16.46
C SER A 71 8.96 40.80 -15.69
N GLY A 72 9.97 41.40 -16.33
CA GLY A 72 11.31 41.63 -15.78
C GLY A 72 12.24 40.41 -15.84
N LEU A 73 13.42 40.49 -15.23
CA LEU A 73 14.42 39.41 -15.27
C LEU A 73 13.88 38.12 -14.65
N PRO A 74 14.17 36.93 -15.24
CA PRO A 74 13.74 35.62 -14.75
C PRO A 74 14.53 35.22 -13.51
N THR A 75 14.29 35.91 -12.41
CA THR A 75 14.95 35.73 -11.13
C THR A 75 13.90 35.54 -10.06
N LEU A 76 14.18 34.68 -9.07
CA LEU A 76 13.29 34.49 -7.92
C LEU A 76 13.12 35.78 -7.09
N GLY A 77 14.06 36.72 -7.19
CA GLY A 77 13.97 38.04 -6.56
C GLY A 77 13.05 39.03 -7.28
N ASN A 78 12.55 38.71 -8.48
CA ASN A 78 11.62 39.56 -9.22
C ASN A 78 10.18 39.08 -9.05
N GLN A 79 9.43 39.75 -8.17
CA GLN A 79 8.06 39.39 -7.85
C GLN A 79 7.11 39.40 -9.06
N LYS A 80 7.34 40.27 -10.06
CA LYS A 80 6.50 40.33 -11.28
C LYS A 80 6.66 39.08 -12.14
N PHE A 81 7.88 38.55 -12.23
CA PHE A 81 8.16 37.31 -12.92
C PHE A 81 7.55 36.11 -12.17
N VAL A 82 7.80 36.02 -10.87
CA VAL A 82 7.21 34.98 -10.00
C VAL A 82 5.69 35.00 -10.13
N ASN A 83 5.06 36.17 -10.03
CA ASN A 83 3.60 36.25 -10.10
C ASN A 83 3.04 35.77 -11.44
N ARG A 84 3.71 36.02 -12.56
CA ARG A 84 3.24 35.63 -13.90
C ARG A 84 3.49 34.15 -14.22
N VAL A 85 4.54 33.57 -13.65
CA VAL A 85 4.88 32.14 -13.79
C VAL A 85 4.03 31.27 -12.86
N VAL A 86 3.77 31.76 -11.64
CA VAL A 86 3.06 31.01 -10.61
C VAL A 86 1.55 31.18 -10.71
N PHE A 87 1.06 32.40 -10.97
CA PHE A 87 -0.36 32.71 -10.99
C PHE A 87 -0.88 32.96 -12.43
N ASP A 88 -2.18 32.75 -12.62
CA ASP A 88 -2.93 33.18 -13.79
C ASP A 88 -3.27 34.68 -13.71
N ASP A 89 -3.94 35.20 -14.75
CA ASP A 89 -4.33 36.61 -14.81
C ASP A 89 -5.45 36.94 -13.77
N GLU A 90 -6.14 35.93 -13.22
CA GLU A 90 -7.08 36.07 -12.11
C GLU A 90 -6.40 36.02 -10.72
N GLY A 91 -5.08 35.83 -10.68
CA GLY A 91 -4.30 35.75 -9.44
C GLY A 91 -4.46 34.43 -8.68
N ARG A 92 -4.91 33.36 -9.35
CA ARG A 92 -4.96 32.00 -8.82
C ARG A 92 -3.70 31.23 -9.23
N PRO A 93 -3.16 30.33 -8.38
CA PRO A 93 -2.03 29.50 -8.76
C PRO A 93 -2.37 28.68 -10.01
N ARG A 94 -1.49 28.68 -11.01
CA ARG A 94 -1.63 27.82 -12.18
C ARG A 94 -1.66 26.36 -11.73
N GLY A 95 -2.33 25.53 -12.52
CA GLY A 95 -2.57 24.13 -12.15
C GLY A 95 -1.30 23.32 -11.84
N GLN A 96 -0.13 23.66 -12.40
CA GLN A 96 1.13 22.99 -12.07
C GLN A 96 1.71 23.37 -10.69
N TRP A 97 1.29 24.51 -10.13
CA TRP A 97 1.79 25.05 -8.87
C TRP A 97 0.80 24.87 -7.72
N LYS A 98 -0.43 24.42 -7.98
CA LYS A 98 -1.49 24.27 -6.97
C LYS A 98 -1.08 23.38 -5.77
N LEU A 99 -0.20 22.41 -6.00
CA LEU A 99 0.36 21.56 -4.96
C LEU A 99 1.32 22.30 -4.00
N VAL A 100 2.08 23.27 -4.51
CA VAL A 100 3.16 23.95 -3.77
C VAL A 100 2.74 25.34 -3.30
N VAL A 101 1.86 25.99 -4.06
CA VAL A 101 1.36 27.34 -3.82
C VAL A 101 -0.14 27.23 -3.58
N PRO A 102 -0.57 27.29 -2.31
CA PRO A 102 -1.97 27.26 -1.95
C PRO A 102 -2.74 28.45 -2.55
N SER A 103 -4.06 28.33 -2.61
CA SER A 103 -4.94 29.48 -2.85
C SER A 103 -4.88 30.46 -1.68
N LYS A 104 -5.42 31.67 -1.86
CA LYS A 104 -5.45 32.71 -0.82
C LYS A 104 -6.22 32.30 0.44
N ASP A 105 -7.07 31.28 0.32
CA ASP A 105 -7.99 30.82 1.36
C ASP A 105 -7.60 29.43 1.90
N THR A 106 -6.41 28.92 1.56
CA THR A 106 -5.94 27.60 1.97
C THR A 106 -4.49 27.66 2.40
N LEU A 107 -4.14 26.96 3.47
CA LEU A 107 -2.76 26.74 3.88
C LEU A 107 -2.53 25.24 4.02
N ALA A 108 -1.45 24.73 3.41
CA ALA A 108 -1.07 23.33 3.48
C ALA A 108 0.25 23.18 4.23
N VAL A 109 0.29 22.29 5.22
CA VAL A 109 1.51 21.90 5.93
C VAL A 109 1.76 20.42 5.66
N LEU A 110 2.83 20.11 4.94
CA LEU A 110 3.20 18.73 4.62
C LEU A 110 4.08 18.17 5.74
N VAL A 111 3.59 17.15 6.43
CA VAL A 111 4.35 16.39 7.43
C VAL A 111 4.73 15.06 6.81
N ARG A 112 6.04 14.79 6.70
CA ARG A 112 6.58 13.51 6.22
C ARG A 112 7.06 12.71 7.44
N PRO A 113 6.42 11.58 7.78
CA PRO A 113 6.89 10.70 8.86
C PRO A 113 8.26 10.11 8.53
N ASP A 114 9.04 9.81 9.56
CA ASP A 114 10.31 9.08 9.39
C ASP A 114 10.07 7.65 8.87
N ALA A 115 11.07 7.12 8.16
CA ALA A 115 10.99 5.78 7.63
C ALA A 115 11.04 4.73 8.75
N GLY A 116 10.16 3.72 8.67
CA GLY A 116 10.19 2.55 9.56
C GLY A 116 9.35 2.67 10.83
N LEU A 117 8.51 3.72 10.96
CA LEU A 117 7.55 3.81 12.06
C LEU A 117 6.59 2.61 12.03
N ASP A 118 6.39 2.00 13.20
CA ASP A 118 5.38 0.97 13.35
C ASP A 118 3.95 1.56 13.42
N ALA A 119 2.93 0.71 13.57
CA ALA A 119 1.54 1.15 13.59
C ALA A 119 1.21 2.01 14.82
N ASP A 120 1.80 1.70 15.97
CA ASP A 120 1.56 2.41 17.23
C ASP A 120 2.27 3.76 17.23
N GLU A 121 3.51 3.80 16.74
CA GLU A 121 4.28 5.02 16.51
C GLU A 121 3.62 5.94 15.49
N THR A 122 3.08 5.37 14.40
CA THR A 122 2.32 6.13 13.40
C THR A 122 1.05 6.72 13.99
N SER A 123 0.30 5.94 14.78
CA SER A 123 -0.91 6.43 15.47
C SER A 123 -0.56 7.55 16.47
N ALA A 124 0.49 7.35 17.28
CA ALA A 124 0.97 8.35 18.22
C ALA A 124 1.45 9.64 17.53
N LEU A 125 2.13 9.53 16.38
CA LEU A 125 2.53 10.70 15.59
C LEU A 125 1.30 11.47 15.07
N VAL A 126 0.30 10.76 14.54
CA VAL A 126 -0.95 11.38 14.06
C VAL A 126 -1.67 12.10 15.20
N ASP A 127 -1.73 11.49 16.38
CA ASP A 127 -2.32 12.10 17.57
C ASP A 127 -1.54 13.32 18.04
N GLN A 128 -0.20 13.28 18.03
CA GLN A 128 0.65 14.43 18.36
C GLN A 128 0.45 15.59 17.38
N VAL A 129 0.37 15.29 16.08
CA VAL A 129 0.08 16.31 15.04
C VAL A 129 -1.30 16.91 15.28
N ARG A 130 -2.32 16.09 15.52
CA ARG A 130 -3.70 16.55 15.78
C ARG A 130 -3.76 17.39 17.07
N ALA A 131 -3.03 16.99 18.11
CA ALA A 131 -2.91 17.74 19.36
C ALA A 131 -2.19 19.09 19.16
N ALA A 132 -1.11 19.12 18.38
CA ALA A 132 -0.39 20.35 18.05
C ALA A 132 -1.25 21.33 17.24
N VAL A 133 -2.02 20.82 16.27
CA VAL A 133 -2.99 21.62 15.50
C VAL A 133 -4.07 22.17 16.44
N LYS A 134 -4.62 21.36 17.34
CA LYS A 134 -5.63 21.82 18.31
C LYS A 134 -5.07 22.84 19.30
N ALA A 135 -3.83 22.65 19.76
CA ALA A 135 -3.15 23.54 20.70
C ALA A 135 -2.82 24.92 20.10
N SER A 136 -2.75 25.03 18.76
CA SER A 136 -2.55 26.31 18.08
C SER A 136 -3.70 27.31 18.28
N GLY A 137 -4.85 26.86 18.77
CA GLY A 137 -6.03 27.70 19.01
C GLY A 137 -6.82 28.04 17.73
N LEU A 138 -6.34 27.62 16.56
CA LEU A 138 -7.01 27.86 15.27
C LEU A 138 -8.35 27.11 15.14
N THR A 139 -8.54 26.04 15.92
CA THR A 139 -9.66 25.11 15.79
C THR A 139 -10.81 25.35 16.77
N ALA A 140 -10.60 26.12 17.84
CA ALA A 140 -11.51 26.12 18.98
C ALA A 140 -12.71 27.07 18.82
N ASP A 141 -12.54 28.21 18.13
CA ASP A 141 -13.60 29.22 17.91
C ASP A 141 -13.30 30.13 16.68
N GLY A 142 -12.40 29.71 15.78
CA GLY A 142 -11.95 30.52 14.64
C GLY A 142 -12.71 30.21 13.33
N PRO A 143 -12.63 31.10 12.32
CA PRO A 143 -13.23 30.89 10.99
C PRO A 143 -12.46 29.87 10.12
N VAL A 144 -11.50 29.14 10.69
CA VAL A 144 -10.54 28.30 9.95
C VAL A 144 -10.89 26.82 10.15
N ASP A 145 -11.31 26.17 9.07
CA ASP A 145 -11.51 24.72 9.03
C ASP A 145 -10.16 24.01 8.91
N THR A 146 -9.81 23.16 9.88
CA THR A 146 -8.53 22.42 9.90
C THR A 146 -8.78 20.94 9.68
N LYS A 147 -8.16 20.37 8.65
CA LYS A 147 -8.23 18.93 8.33
C LYS A 147 -6.85 18.30 8.42
N VAL A 148 -6.77 17.10 8.98
CA VAL A 148 -5.52 16.33 9.06
C VAL A 148 -5.73 15.06 8.25
N ALA A 149 -5.15 15.02 7.06
CA ALA A 149 -5.34 13.94 6.11
C ALA A 149 -4.01 13.42 5.57
N GLY A 150 -4.06 12.21 4.99
CA GLY A 150 -2.93 11.55 4.36
C GLY A 150 -2.98 10.03 4.57
N ALA A 151 -2.16 9.30 3.81
CA ALA A 151 -2.11 7.84 3.88
C ALA A 151 -1.83 7.33 5.31
N SER A 152 -0.90 7.96 6.03
CA SER A 152 -0.57 7.60 7.42
C SER A 152 -1.74 7.80 8.39
N VAL A 153 -2.55 8.85 8.18
CA VAL A 153 -3.76 9.11 8.99
C VAL A 153 -4.82 8.04 8.72
N LEU A 154 -4.98 7.64 7.46
CA LEU A 154 -5.93 6.60 7.09
C LEU A 154 -5.52 5.23 7.65
N VAL A 155 -4.24 4.89 7.55
CA VAL A 155 -3.66 3.66 8.13
C VAL A 155 -3.83 3.65 9.64
N ALA A 156 -3.53 4.75 10.34
CA ALA A 156 -3.74 4.86 11.78
C ALA A 156 -5.23 4.70 12.15
N ALA A 157 -6.14 5.34 11.42
CA ALA A 157 -7.57 5.25 11.66
C ALA A 157 -8.12 3.82 11.46
N LEU A 158 -7.65 3.11 10.44
CA LEU A 158 -8.00 1.71 10.19
C LEU A 158 -7.48 0.80 11.31
N SER A 159 -6.23 0.98 11.73
CA SER A 159 -5.63 0.24 12.84
C SER A 159 -6.40 0.46 14.15
N ASP A 160 -6.67 1.72 14.51
CA ASP A 160 -7.45 2.08 15.70
C ASP A 160 -8.87 1.51 15.67
N ARG A 161 -9.51 1.51 14.50
CA ARG A 161 -10.86 0.94 14.33
C ARG A 161 -10.81 -0.57 14.52
N ALA A 162 -9.85 -1.25 13.93
CA ALA A 162 -9.67 -2.69 14.09
C ALA A 162 -9.43 -3.07 15.56
N VAL A 163 -8.53 -2.36 16.26
CA VAL A 163 -8.23 -2.61 17.68
C VAL A 163 -9.47 -2.45 18.56
N ARG A 164 -10.37 -1.49 18.24
CA ARG A 164 -11.63 -1.29 18.97
C ARG A 164 -12.70 -2.33 18.68
N ASP A 165 -12.88 -2.71 17.41
CA ASP A 165 -14.00 -3.56 17.00
C ASP A 165 -13.71 -5.05 17.23
N VAL A 166 -12.46 -5.47 17.12
CA VAL A 166 -12.08 -6.89 17.21
C VAL A 166 -12.44 -7.53 18.57
N PRO A 167 -12.21 -6.90 19.74
CA PRO A 167 -12.65 -7.43 21.02
C PRO A 167 -14.18 -7.58 21.12
N VAL A 168 -14.93 -6.63 20.54
CA VAL A 168 -16.40 -6.66 20.54
C VAL A 168 -16.90 -7.81 19.66
N LEU A 169 -16.34 -7.97 18.47
CA LEU A 169 -16.65 -9.08 17.57
C LEU A 169 -16.28 -10.43 18.19
N GLY A 170 -15.13 -10.51 18.86
CA GLY A 170 -14.68 -11.70 19.59
C GLY A 170 -15.64 -12.04 20.74
N ALA A 171 -16.06 -11.06 21.54
CA ALA A 171 -17.03 -11.24 22.61
C ALA A 171 -18.41 -11.66 22.09
N LEU A 172 -18.87 -11.08 20.98
CA LEU A 172 -20.12 -11.44 20.33
C LEU A 172 -20.08 -12.87 19.79
N ALA A 173 -18.99 -13.27 19.13
CA ALA A 173 -18.79 -14.63 18.64
C ALA A 173 -18.76 -15.64 19.80
N LEU A 174 -18.03 -15.31 20.88
CA LEU A 174 -17.99 -16.08 22.12
C LEU A 174 -19.39 -16.26 22.72
N ALA A 175 -20.17 -15.18 22.81
CA ALA A 175 -21.54 -15.22 23.31
C ALA A 175 -22.48 -16.05 22.41
N ALA A 176 -22.39 -15.89 21.09
CA ALA A 176 -23.21 -16.62 20.14
C ALA A 176 -22.93 -18.13 20.17
N ILE A 177 -21.65 -18.53 20.13
CA ILE A 177 -21.24 -19.94 20.24
C ILE A 177 -21.65 -20.51 21.61
N GLY A 178 -21.41 -19.75 22.68
CA GLY A 178 -21.84 -20.11 24.02
C GLY A 178 -23.34 -20.33 24.13
N LEU A 179 -24.15 -19.47 23.50
CA LEU A 179 -25.60 -19.60 23.46
C LEU A 179 -26.04 -20.84 22.67
N CYS A 180 -25.40 -21.15 21.54
CA CYS A 180 -25.65 -22.38 20.79
C CYS A 180 -25.38 -23.63 21.65
N PHE A 181 -24.25 -23.67 22.36
CA PHE A 181 -23.95 -24.77 23.29
C PHE A 181 -24.90 -24.79 24.50
N MET A 182 -25.36 -23.64 24.98
CA MET A 182 -26.39 -23.54 26.01
C MET A 182 -27.75 -24.06 25.53
N ALA A 183 -28.10 -23.85 24.26
CA ALA A 183 -29.33 -24.36 23.65
C ALA A 183 -29.26 -25.86 23.31
N ALA A 184 -28.06 -26.42 23.15
CA ALA A 184 -27.85 -27.82 22.84
C ALA A 184 -28.44 -28.74 23.94
N THR A 185 -29.57 -29.36 23.62
CA THR A 185 -30.32 -30.23 24.55
C THR A 185 -29.62 -31.56 24.80
N TRP A 186 -28.78 -32.02 23.86
CA TRP A 186 -28.06 -33.30 23.98
C TRP A 186 -26.92 -33.26 25.03
N ILE A 187 -26.49 -32.07 25.45
CA ILE A 187 -25.36 -31.88 26.37
C ILE A 187 -25.88 -31.62 27.80
N ARG A 188 -25.29 -32.27 28.80
CA ARG A 188 -25.65 -32.08 30.21
C ARG A 188 -25.51 -30.62 30.61
N ARG A 189 -26.56 -30.07 31.24
CA ARG A 189 -26.67 -28.64 31.58
C ARG A 189 -25.45 -28.06 32.31
N SER A 190 -24.80 -28.83 33.18
CA SER A 190 -23.63 -28.39 33.96
C SER A 190 -22.31 -28.37 33.17
N ARG A 191 -22.23 -29.02 32.01
CA ARG A 191 -20.99 -29.12 31.21
C ARG A 191 -21.13 -28.61 29.77
N ARG A 192 -22.21 -27.89 29.47
CA ARG A 192 -22.49 -27.30 28.15
C ARG A 192 -21.38 -26.37 27.65
N LEU A 193 -20.76 -25.62 28.56
CA LEU A 193 -19.68 -24.68 28.21
C LEU A 193 -18.29 -25.33 28.22
N LEU A 194 -18.17 -26.61 28.61
CA LEU A 194 -16.86 -27.27 28.70
C LEU A 194 -16.14 -27.35 27.33
N PRO A 195 -16.80 -27.71 26.21
CA PRO A 195 -16.17 -27.68 24.89
C PRO A 195 -15.58 -26.31 24.53
N MET A 196 -16.35 -25.27 24.77
CA MET A 196 -15.96 -23.88 24.55
C MET A 196 -14.86 -23.41 25.51
N ALA A 197 -14.86 -23.86 26.76
CA ALA A 197 -13.80 -23.52 27.70
C ALA A 197 -12.44 -24.07 27.24
N THR A 198 -12.40 -25.29 26.69
CA THR A 198 -11.13 -25.88 26.21
C THR A 198 -10.53 -25.13 25.03
N THR A 199 -11.35 -24.55 24.15
CA THR A 199 -10.87 -23.70 23.06
C THR A 199 -10.43 -22.34 23.51
N VAL A 200 -11.15 -21.72 24.44
CA VAL A 200 -10.73 -20.45 25.04
C VAL A 200 -9.36 -20.62 25.70
N VAL A 201 -9.13 -21.71 26.44
CA VAL A 201 -7.81 -22.02 27.01
C VAL A 201 -6.77 -22.17 25.90
N ALA A 202 -7.07 -22.88 24.81
CA ALA A 202 -6.12 -23.02 23.70
C ALA A 202 -5.79 -21.67 23.04
N ILE A 203 -6.78 -20.79 22.85
CA ILE A 203 -6.59 -19.44 22.32
C ILE A 203 -5.69 -18.62 23.25
N LEU A 204 -5.96 -18.63 24.56
CA LEU A 204 -5.14 -17.93 25.55
C LEU A 204 -3.69 -18.43 25.55
N VAL A 205 -3.49 -19.75 25.49
CA VAL A 205 -2.15 -20.33 25.39
C VAL A 205 -1.49 -19.94 24.07
N THR A 206 -2.22 -19.91 22.96
CA THR A 206 -1.68 -19.48 21.65
C THR A 206 -1.20 -18.03 21.71
N VAL A 207 -2.02 -17.11 22.25
CA VAL A 207 -1.64 -15.71 22.43
C VAL A 207 -0.45 -15.57 23.38
N ALA A 208 -0.44 -16.32 24.49
CA ALA A 208 0.69 -16.33 25.42
C ALA A 208 1.98 -16.82 24.75
N THR A 209 1.92 -17.87 23.92
CA THR A 209 3.08 -18.34 23.17
C THR A 209 3.61 -17.31 22.19
N LEU A 210 2.73 -16.54 21.55
CA LEU A 210 3.15 -15.45 20.65
C LEU A 210 3.81 -14.30 21.41
N GLY A 211 3.26 -13.94 22.58
CA GLY A 211 3.85 -12.96 23.48
C GLY A 211 5.25 -13.37 23.96
N TRP A 212 5.45 -14.65 24.30
CA TRP A 212 6.78 -15.16 24.68
C TRP A 212 7.78 -15.20 23.53
N LEU A 213 7.31 -15.43 22.30
CA LEU A 213 8.17 -15.41 21.12
C LEU A 213 8.47 -13.99 20.62
N GLY A 214 7.90 -12.95 21.23
CA GLY A 214 8.07 -11.56 20.82
C GLY A 214 7.55 -11.28 19.41
N ARG A 215 6.56 -12.06 18.93
CA ARG A 215 6.00 -11.89 17.59
C ARG A 215 4.91 -10.81 17.63
N PRO A 216 4.92 -9.82 16.72
CA PRO A 216 3.88 -8.81 16.67
C PRO A 216 2.53 -9.46 16.36
N LEU A 217 1.50 -9.13 17.14
CA LEU A 217 0.14 -9.60 16.89
C LEU A 217 -0.47 -8.75 15.78
N THR A 218 -0.67 -9.36 14.61
CA THR A 218 -1.37 -8.68 13.52
C THR A 218 -2.88 -8.70 13.74
N VAL A 219 -3.59 -7.69 13.23
CA VAL A 219 -5.07 -7.63 13.23
C VAL A 219 -5.66 -8.92 12.63
N ALA A 220 -5.02 -9.43 11.57
CA ALA A 220 -5.42 -10.67 10.93
C ALA A 220 -5.40 -11.85 11.91
N VAL A 221 -4.32 -12.03 12.68
CA VAL A 221 -4.22 -13.12 13.68
C VAL A 221 -5.39 -13.06 14.65
N ILE A 222 -5.75 -11.89 15.15
CA ILE A 222 -6.86 -11.77 16.11
C ILE A 222 -8.21 -12.10 15.47
N ALA A 223 -8.45 -11.68 14.23
CA ALA A 223 -9.65 -12.07 13.49
C ALA A 223 -9.74 -13.59 13.30
N PHE A 224 -8.61 -14.25 13.02
CA PHE A 224 -8.54 -15.70 12.84
C PHE A 224 -8.65 -16.50 14.16
N LEU A 225 -8.40 -15.90 15.33
CA LEU A 225 -8.71 -16.55 16.62
C LEU A 225 -10.21 -16.82 16.78
N SER A 226 -11.09 -16.03 16.16
CA SER A 226 -12.53 -16.32 16.12
C SER A 226 -12.83 -17.58 15.31
N VAL A 227 -12.13 -17.77 14.18
CA VAL A 227 -12.23 -19.02 13.39
C VAL A 227 -11.75 -20.21 14.23
N LEU A 228 -10.63 -20.06 14.94
CA LEU A 228 -10.12 -21.08 15.86
C LEU A 228 -11.11 -21.41 16.97
N LEU A 229 -11.81 -20.42 17.52
CA LEU A 229 -12.87 -20.61 18.52
C LEU A 229 -13.99 -21.51 17.97
N GLY A 230 -14.41 -21.27 16.72
CA GLY A 230 -15.40 -22.08 16.03
C GLY A 230 -14.93 -23.52 15.83
N ILE A 231 -13.88 -23.74 15.03
CA ILE A 231 -13.42 -25.09 14.66
C ILE A 231 -12.88 -25.86 15.88
N GLY A 232 -12.24 -25.18 16.81
CA GLY A 232 -11.63 -25.81 17.98
C GLY A 232 -12.67 -26.48 18.87
N SER A 233 -13.89 -25.94 18.92
CA SER A 233 -14.93 -26.37 19.86
C SER A 233 -15.52 -27.74 19.49
N TYR A 234 -15.23 -28.19 18.26
CA TYR A 234 -15.60 -29.52 17.77
C TYR A 234 -14.66 -30.62 18.27
N TYR A 235 -13.38 -30.35 18.54
CA TYR A 235 -12.43 -31.35 19.05
C TYR A 235 -12.85 -32.00 20.37
N PRO A 236 -13.20 -31.25 21.43
CA PRO A 236 -13.72 -31.84 22.67
C PRO A 236 -15.06 -32.57 22.45
N THR A 237 -15.89 -32.08 21.52
CA THR A 237 -17.17 -32.73 21.15
C THR A 237 -16.93 -34.09 20.49
N TYR A 238 -15.92 -34.19 19.61
CA TYR A 238 -15.51 -35.43 18.96
C TYR A 238 -15.03 -36.48 19.97
N LEU A 239 -14.28 -36.05 20.99
CA LEU A 239 -13.86 -36.90 22.10
C LEU A 239 -15.01 -37.30 23.02
N ALA A 240 -15.97 -36.40 23.26
CA ALA A 240 -17.17 -36.69 24.05
C ALA A 240 -18.03 -37.78 23.37
N MET A 241 -18.08 -37.80 22.03
CA MET A 241 -18.72 -38.86 21.23
C MET A 241 -17.93 -40.19 21.19
N ARG A 242 -16.85 -40.33 21.97
CA ARG A 242 -15.99 -41.53 22.04
C ARG A 242 -15.35 -41.91 20.69
N ALA A 243 -15.03 -40.92 19.85
CA ALA A 243 -14.26 -41.19 18.65
C ALA A 243 -12.91 -41.86 18.97
N GLY A 244 -12.46 -42.76 18.09
CA GLY A 244 -11.18 -43.44 18.25
C GLY A 244 -10.01 -42.44 18.28
N THR A 245 -9.03 -42.68 19.15
CA THR A 245 -7.86 -41.80 19.31
C THR A 245 -7.11 -41.60 17.99
N ARG A 246 -7.06 -42.62 17.13
CA ARG A 246 -6.46 -42.52 15.79
C ARG A 246 -7.19 -41.49 14.92
N THR A 247 -8.52 -41.57 14.85
CA THR A 247 -9.35 -40.64 14.08
C THR A 247 -9.20 -39.20 14.59
N PHE A 248 -9.20 -39.03 15.92
CA PHE A 248 -8.99 -37.73 16.53
C PHE A 248 -7.63 -37.12 16.13
N VAL A 249 -6.54 -37.87 16.29
CA VAL A 249 -5.20 -37.41 15.93
C VAL A 249 -5.10 -37.10 14.44
N THR A 250 -5.68 -37.93 13.57
CA THR A 250 -5.67 -37.68 12.12
C THR A 250 -6.41 -36.40 11.74
N VAL A 251 -7.55 -36.11 12.38
CA VAL A 251 -8.33 -34.91 12.09
C VAL A 251 -7.57 -33.66 12.55
N VAL A 252 -7.05 -33.66 13.78
CA VAL A 252 -6.26 -32.54 14.31
C VAL A 252 -5.01 -32.29 13.46
N ALA A 253 -4.27 -33.35 13.12
CA ALA A 253 -3.06 -33.24 12.31
C ALA A 253 -3.37 -32.77 10.89
N ALA A 254 -4.42 -33.29 10.25
CA ALA A 254 -4.83 -32.87 8.91
C ALA A 254 -5.29 -31.40 8.89
N SER A 255 -6.07 -30.96 9.89
CA SER A 255 -6.49 -29.56 10.02
C SER A 255 -5.29 -28.63 10.24
N ALA A 256 -4.37 -28.99 11.15
CA ALA A 256 -3.17 -28.21 11.40
C ALA A 256 -2.26 -28.13 10.17
N PHE A 257 -2.08 -29.25 9.45
CA PHE A 257 -1.28 -29.28 8.23
C PHE A 257 -1.91 -28.44 7.12
N SER A 258 -3.23 -28.55 6.92
CA SER A 258 -3.98 -27.77 5.92
C SER A 258 -3.81 -26.26 6.15
N LEU A 259 -4.04 -25.78 7.37
CA LEU A 259 -3.84 -24.37 7.72
C LEU A 259 -2.36 -23.97 7.67
N GLY A 260 -1.46 -24.88 8.03
CA GLY A 260 -0.02 -24.68 7.97
C GLY A 260 0.53 -24.54 6.55
N THR A 261 -0.18 -25.02 5.51
CA THR A 261 0.25 -24.84 4.12
C THR A 261 0.37 -23.37 3.71
N LEU A 262 -0.38 -22.47 4.37
CA LEU A 262 -0.26 -21.01 4.17
C LEU A 262 1.15 -20.49 4.50
N ALA A 263 1.94 -21.24 5.29
CA ALA A 263 3.32 -20.88 5.58
C ALA A 263 4.25 -20.89 4.36
N LEU A 264 3.83 -21.53 3.26
CA LEU A 264 4.53 -21.53 1.97
C LEU A 264 4.33 -20.22 1.18
N SER A 265 3.42 -19.35 1.63
CA SER A 265 3.16 -18.08 0.97
C SER A 265 4.38 -17.14 1.04
N PRO A 266 4.71 -16.42 -0.05
CA PRO A 266 5.74 -15.38 -0.02
C PRO A 266 5.31 -14.15 0.79
N LEU A 267 4.01 -14.00 1.07
CA LEU A 267 3.48 -12.87 1.83
C LEU A 267 3.62 -13.14 3.34
N PRO A 268 4.37 -12.31 4.10
CA PRO A 268 4.62 -12.53 5.53
C PRO A 268 3.33 -12.57 6.35
N LEU A 269 2.37 -11.71 6.02
CA LEU A 269 1.05 -11.68 6.67
C LEU A 269 0.34 -13.04 6.58
N VAL A 270 0.31 -13.65 5.39
CA VAL A 270 -0.38 -14.93 5.15
C VAL A 270 0.35 -16.07 5.85
N ARG A 271 1.69 -16.05 5.81
CA ARG A 271 2.54 -17.03 6.47
C ARG A 271 2.35 -17.03 7.98
N ASP A 272 2.37 -15.85 8.60
CA ASP A 272 2.24 -15.72 10.05
C ASP A 272 0.85 -16.18 10.52
N VAL A 273 -0.21 -15.78 9.81
CA VAL A 273 -1.57 -16.26 10.07
C VAL A 273 -1.67 -17.79 9.99
N GLY A 274 -1.12 -18.39 8.93
CA GLY A 274 -1.14 -19.84 8.73
C GLY A 274 -0.44 -20.61 9.86
N LEU A 275 0.73 -20.13 10.28
CA LEU A 275 1.50 -20.74 11.37
C LEU A 275 0.78 -20.62 12.72
N VAL A 276 0.19 -19.45 13.01
CA VAL A 276 -0.57 -19.24 14.25
C VAL A 276 -1.82 -20.13 14.29
N LEU A 277 -2.54 -20.25 13.18
CA LEU A 277 -3.70 -21.12 13.09
C LEU A 277 -3.35 -22.59 13.25
N ALA A 278 -2.27 -23.05 12.61
CA ALA A 278 -1.78 -24.42 12.75
C ALA A 278 -1.40 -24.73 14.21
N LEU A 279 -0.66 -23.82 14.86
CA LEU A 279 -0.30 -23.93 16.28
C LEU A 279 -1.56 -23.94 17.17
N GLY A 280 -2.49 -23.03 16.93
CA GLY A 280 -3.74 -22.93 17.67
C GLY A 280 -4.60 -24.19 17.58
N VAL A 281 -4.67 -24.82 16.40
CA VAL A 281 -5.37 -26.10 16.21
C VAL A 281 -4.69 -27.23 16.99
N LEU A 282 -3.36 -27.30 16.98
CA LEU A 282 -2.63 -28.30 17.77
C LEU A 282 -2.88 -28.09 19.26
N LEU A 283 -2.81 -26.85 19.74
CA LEU A 283 -3.10 -26.50 21.13
C LEU A 283 -4.56 -26.79 21.53
N ALA A 284 -5.51 -26.58 20.63
CA ALA A 284 -6.91 -26.94 20.83
C ALA A 284 -7.12 -28.46 20.90
N GLY A 285 -6.41 -29.23 20.07
CA GLY A 285 -6.40 -30.69 20.15
C GLY A 285 -5.80 -31.19 21.47
N VAL A 286 -4.68 -30.60 21.90
CA VAL A 286 -4.02 -30.92 23.17
C VAL A 286 -4.90 -30.56 24.37
N SER A 287 -5.51 -29.37 24.38
CA SER A 287 -6.41 -28.94 25.46
C SER A 287 -7.65 -29.83 25.55
N ALA A 288 -8.24 -30.21 24.41
CA ALA A 288 -9.35 -31.15 24.36
C ALA A 288 -8.95 -32.55 24.86
N TRP A 289 -7.75 -33.03 24.51
CA TRP A 289 -7.23 -34.32 24.97
C TRP A 289 -6.96 -34.34 26.48
N LEU A 290 -6.37 -33.27 27.03
CA LEU A 290 -6.19 -33.08 28.47
C LEU A 290 -7.53 -33.01 29.20
N ALA A 291 -8.55 -32.44 28.57
CA ALA A 291 -9.89 -32.32 29.14
C ALA A 291 -10.74 -33.59 29.03
N ARG A 292 -10.24 -34.64 28.37
CA ARG A 292 -10.92 -35.93 28.15
C ARG A 292 -11.58 -36.55 29.40
N PRO A 293 -10.96 -36.61 30.60
CA PRO A 293 -11.61 -37.20 31.77
C PRO A 293 -12.83 -36.39 32.23
N TRP A 294 -12.87 -35.08 31.96
CA TRP A 294 -14.03 -34.23 32.25
C TRP A 294 -15.05 -34.23 31.10
N LEU A 295 -14.68 -34.72 29.92
CA LEU A 295 -15.54 -34.80 28.72
C LEU A 295 -16.34 -36.11 28.61
N SER A 296 -15.89 -37.21 29.25
CA SER A 296 -16.55 -38.54 29.19
C SER A 296 -17.99 -38.57 29.69
N ASP A 297 -18.37 -37.50 30.37
CA ASP A 297 -19.60 -37.27 31.09
C ASP A 297 -20.37 -36.04 30.54
N VAL A 298 -20.05 -35.55 29.35
CA VAL A 298 -20.66 -34.29 28.85
C VAL A 298 -21.94 -34.55 28.08
N LEU A 299 -21.99 -35.65 27.32
CA LEU A 299 -23.21 -36.08 26.69
C LEU A 299 -24.16 -36.58 27.79
N VAL A 300 -25.41 -36.10 27.77
CA VAL A 300 -26.49 -36.89 28.37
C VAL A 300 -26.36 -38.27 27.72
N ALA A 301 -26.53 -39.35 28.47
CA ALA A 301 -26.71 -40.65 27.86
C ALA A 301 -27.94 -40.53 26.93
N ALA A 302 -27.70 -40.08 25.69
CA ALA A 302 -28.50 -40.46 24.57
C ALA A 302 -28.35 -41.97 24.64
N GLU A 303 -29.37 -42.58 25.27
CA GLU A 303 -29.62 -44.00 25.27
C GLU A 303 -29.03 -44.54 24.00
N ALA A 304 -28.09 -45.49 24.14
CA ALA A 304 -27.35 -46.05 23.03
C ALA A 304 -28.31 -46.31 21.86
N ALA A 305 -28.42 -45.33 20.96
CA ALA A 305 -28.47 -45.60 19.56
C ALA A 305 -27.14 -46.30 19.39
N SER A 306 -27.18 -47.63 19.54
CA SER A 306 -26.26 -48.53 18.88
C SER A 306 -25.91 -47.86 17.57
N PRO A 307 -24.63 -47.79 17.16
CA PRO A 307 -24.35 -47.41 15.81
C PRO A 307 -25.12 -48.43 14.97
N GLU A 308 -26.34 -48.10 14.56
CA GLU A 308 -26.94 -48.65 13.37
C GLU A 308 -25.86 -48.32 12.38
N THR A 309 -25.13 -49.37 12.01
CA THR A 309 -24.29 -49.38 10.85
C THR A 309 -25.10 -48.65 9.79
N VAL A 310 -24.71 -47.42 9.48
CA VAL A 310 -25.23 -46.68 8.32
C VAL A 310 -24.68 -47.40 7.09
N GLY A 311 -25.17 -48.61 6.92
CA GLY A 311 -24.81 -49.64 5.94
C GLY A 311 -26.08 -50.26 5.37
N GLY A 312 -27.26 -49.74 5.72
CA GLY A 312 -28.44 -49.89 4.90
C GLY A 312 -28.25 -49.05 3.64
N ALA A 313 -28.24 -49.70 2.46
CA ALA A 313 -28.28 -48.99 1.20
C ALA A 313 -29.41 -47.94 1.27
N PRO A 314 -29.15 -46.66 0.92
CA PRO A 314 -30.16 -45.62 1.04
C PRO A 314 -31.39 -46.08 0.27
N SER A 315 -32.56 -45.96 0.92
CA SER A 315 -33.82 -46.41 0.34
C SER A 315 -33.97 -45.87 -1.09
N HIS A 316 -34.58 -46.65 -1.99
CA HIS A 316 -34.71 -46.24 -3.40
C HIS A 316 -35.32 -44.83 -3.53
N ARG A 317 -36.22 -44.45 -2.61
CA ARG A 317 -36.79 -43.10 -2.50
C ARG A 317 -35.76 -42.04 -2.10
N ALA A 318 -34.87 -42.32 -1.14
CA ALA A 318 -33.78 -41.43 -0.77
C ALA A 318 -32.79 -41.23 -1.93
N ARG A 319 -32.48 -42.29 -2.71
CA ARG A 319 -31.65 -42.17 -3.92
C ARG A 319 -32.31 -41.34 -5.02
N LEU A 320 -33.60 -41.53 -5.25
CA LEU A 320 -34.37 -40.78 -6.25
C LEU A 320 -34.42 -39.27 -5.96
N VAL A 321 -34.28 -38.85 -4.70
CA VAL A 321 -34.21 -37.43 -4.31
C VAL A 321 -32.77 -36.93 -4.20
N ALA A 322 -31.86 -37.74 -3.65
CA ALA A 322 -30.47 -37.34 -3.44
C ALA A 322 -29.69 -37.17 -4.76
N VAL A 323 -29.94 -38.02 -5.77
CA VAL A 323 -29.26 -37.93 -7.07
C VAL A 323 -29.57 -36.64 -7.82
N PRO A 324 -30.84 -36.23 -8.04
CA PRO A 324 -31.12 -34.96 -8.70
C PRO A 324 -30.64 -33.77 -7.86
N LEU A 325 -30.75 -33.84 -6.51
CA LEU A 325 -30.26 -32.79 -5.64
C LEU A 325 -28.73 -32.62 -5.74
N LEU A 326 -27.98 -33.72 -5.75
CA LEU A 326 -26.54 -33.71 -5.99
C LEU A 326 -26.21 -33.17 -7.38
N GLY A 327 -27.02 -33.52 -8.40
CA GLY A 327 -26.88 -32.97 -9.74
C GLY A 327 -27.07 -31.45 -9.77
N VAL A 328 -28.08 -30.92 -9.06
CA VAL A 328 -28.32 -29.48 -8.93
C VAL A 328 -27.19 -28.79 -8.17
N LEU A 329 -26.71 -29.37 -7.05
CA LEU A 329 -25.59 -28.82 -6.29
C LEU A 329 -24.30 -28.83 -7.09
N ALA A 330 -24.02 -29.91 -7.82
CA ALA A 330 -22.84 -30.03 -8.68
C ALA A 330 -22.91 -29.05 -9.85
N LEU A 331 -24.08 -28.88 -10.47
CA LEU A 331 -24.29 -27.89 -11.52
C LEU A 331 -24.10 -26.46 -10.98
N GLY A 332 -24.67 -26.15 -9.81
CA GLY A 332 -24.48 -24.86 -9.16
C GLY A 332 -23.02 -24.59 -8.83
N ALA A 333 -22.29 -25.58 -8.32
CA ALA A 333 -20.85 -25.48 -8.08
C ALA A 333 -20.05 -25.28 -9.36
N ALA A 334 -20.41 -25.98 -10.45
CA ALA A 334 -19.76 -25.84 -11.75
C ALA A 334 -20.00 -24.45 -12.36
N VAL A 335 -21.22 -23.93 -12.28
CA VAL A 335 -21.56 -22.56 -12.72
C VAL A 335 -20.78 -21.55 -11.89
N GLY A 336 -20.77 -21.69 -10.56
CA GLY A 336 -19.98 -20.82 -9.68
C GLY A 336 -18.49 -20.85 -9.99
N TRP A 337 -17.92 -22.01 -10.34
CA TRP A 337 -16.52 -22.14 -10.74
C TRP A 337 -16.23 -21.44 -12.07
N VAL A 338 -17.13 -21.54 -13.05
CA VAL A 338 -16.99 -20.85 -14.34
C VAL A 338 -17.11 -19.34 -14.18
N ASP A 339 -18.02 -18.87 -13.33
CA ASP A 339 -18.19 -17.44 -13.08
C ASP A 339 -17.11 -16.83 -12.17
N LEU A 340 -16.38 -17.65 -11.41
CA LEU A 340 -15.26 -17.18 -10.56
C LEU A 340 -14.21 -16.41 -11.35
N ALA A 341 -13.95 -16.80 -12.61
CA ALA A 341 -13.00 -16.11 -13.48
C ALA A 341 -13.43 -14.69 -13.87
N LYS A 342 -14.70 -14.34 -13.68
CA LYS A 342 -15.25 -13.01 -14.00
C LYS A 342 -15.25 -12.07 -12.80
N VAL A 343 -14.92 -12.56 -11.60
CA VAL A 343 -14.90 -11.73 -10.39
C VAL A 343 -13.70 -10.79 -10.47
N PRO A 344 -13.92 -9.46 -10.56
CA PRO A 344 -12.82 -8.51 -10.63
C PRO A 344 -12.03 -8.53 -9.32
N LEU A 345 -10.71 -8.46 -9.43
CA LEU A 345 -9.83 -8.27 -8.28
C LEU A 345 -9.76 -6.77 -7.97
N THR A 346 -10.62 -6.30 -7.08
CA THR A 346 -10.58 -4.93 -6.56
C THR A 346 -9.50 -4.82 -5.48
N THR A 347 -8.53 -3.94 -5.70
CA THR A 347 -7.50 -3.56 -4.71
C THR A 347 -7.71 -2.11 -4.30
N ASP A 348 -8.97 -1.70 -4.17
CA ASP A 348 -9.32 -0.32 -3.86
C ASP A 348 -9.29 -0.11 -2.34
N VAL A 349 -8.36 0.75 -1.92
CA VAL A 349 -8.20 1.12 -0.51
C VAL A 349 -9.39 1.98 -0.05
N ASP A 350 -10.03 2.70 -0.98
CA ASP A 350 -11.18 3.55 -0.66
C ASP A 350 -12.40 2.73 -0.24
N ASP A 351 -12.65 1.61 -0.91
CA ASP A 351 -13.72 0.69 -0.55
C ASP A 351 -13.49 0.08 0.83
N PHE A 352 -12.23 -0.24 1.16
CA PHE A 352 -11.86 -0.77 2.47
C PHE A 352 -12.00 0.29 3.58
N ALA A 353 -11.74 1.55 3.26
CA ALA A 353 -11.88 2.69 4.15
C ALA A 353 -13.29 3.32 4.15
N ALA A 354 -14.24 2.74 3.41
CA ALA A 354 -15.56 3.30 3.26
C ALA A 354 -16.25 3.49 4.63
N GLY A 355 -16.77 4.70 4.86
CA GLY A 355 -17.43 5.08 6.11
C GLY A 355 -16.50 5.68 7.18
N LEU A 356 -15.17 5.71 6.97
CA LEU A 356 -14.27 6.45 7.84
C LEU A 356 -14.36 7.97 7.57
N PRO A 357 -14.52 8.81 8.61
CA PRO A 357 -14.51 10.27 8.43
C PRO A 357 -13.16 10.76 7.88
N GLN A 358 -12.05 10.06 8.17
CA GLN A 358 -10.72 10.38 7.67
C GLN A 358 -10.60 10.25 6.15
N LEU A 359 -11.37 9.35 5.52
CA LEU A 359 -11.41 9.24 4.06
C LEU A 359 -12.12 10.45 3.44
N ALA A 360 -13.20 10.92 4.06
CA ALA A 360 -13.90 12.14 3.62
C ALA A 360 -13.00 13.38 3.78
N GLU A 361 -12.30 13.51 4.91
CA GLU A 361 -11.31 14.57 5.10
C GLU A 361 -10.19 14.52 4.05
N ALA A 362 -9.73 13.32 3.68
CA ALA A 362 -8.71 13.15 2.65
C ALA A 362 -9.18 13.56 1.26
N ARG A 363 -10.41 13.18 0.86
CA ARG A 363 -11.02 13.60 -0.42
C ARG A 363 -11.26 15.10 -0.50
N ASP A 364 -11.65 15.71 0.62
CA ASP A 364 -11.78 17.17 0.72
C ASP A 364 -10.42 17.85 0.52
N VAL A 365 -9.37 17.36 1.20
CA VAL A 365 -8.01 17.88 1.05
C VAL A 365 -7.49 17.69 -0.37
N GLU A 366 -7.74 16.55 -1.00
CA GLU A 366 -7.39 16.29 -2.40
C GLU A 366 -8.08 17.27 -3.35
N THR A 367 -9.37 17.55 -3.15
CA THR A 367 -10.13 18.50 -3.98
C THR A 367 -9.54 19.91 -3.87
N VAL A 368 -9.15 20.31 -2.66
CA VAL A 368 -8.56 21.62 -2.38
C VAL A 368 -7.14 21.73 -2.95
N LEU A 369 -6.26 20.77 -2.65
CA LEU A 369 -4.85 20.77 -3.09
C LEU A 369 -4.69 20.40 -4.58
N GLY A 370 -5.67 19.69 -5.15
CA GLY A 370 -5.66 19.21 -6.53
C GLY A 370 -4.69 18.05 -6.78
N SER A 371 -4.33 17.27 -5.76
CA SER A 371 -3.44 16.11 -5.85
C SER A 371 -3.65 15.17 -4.65
N SER A 372 -3.73 13.86 -4.91
CA SER A 372 -3.87 12.79 -3.90
C SER A 372 -2.55 12.14 -3.49
N GLY A 373 -1.49 12.26 -4.29
CA GLY A 373 -0.25 11.53 -4.05
C GLY A 373 0.84 11.75 -5.10
N GLU A 374 1.96 11.04 -4.92
CA GLU A 374 3.13 11.11 -5.80
C GLU A 374 3.51 9.70 -6.30
N VAL A 375 3.86 9.61 -7.59
CA VAL A 375 4.54 8.43 -8.16
C VAL A 375 5.99 8.82 -8.40
N SER A 376 6.91 8.18 -7.68
CA SER A 376 8.34 8.49 -7.78
C SER A 376 9.03 7.55 -8.77
N VAL A 377 9.65 8.12 -9.80
CA VAL A 377 10.56 7.41 -10.70
C VAL A 377 11.99 7.77 -10.29
N VAL A 378 12.70 6.80 -9.71
CA VAL A 378 14.06 7.01 -9.17
C VAL A 378 15.09 6.31 -10.04
N LEU A 379 16.07 7.08 -10.54
CA LEU A 379 17.21 6.55 -11.29
C LEU A 379 18.40 6.33 -10.35
N GLY A 380 18.68 5.07 -10.00
CA GLY A 380 19.89 4.70 -9.26
C GLY A 380 21.09 4.54 -10.18
N SER A 381 22.07 5.45 -10.10
CA SER A 381 23.36 5.32 -10.80
C SER A 381 24.49 5.91 -9.95
N PRO A 382 25.73 5.37 -10.01
CA PRO A 382 26.87 5.99 -9.33
C PRO A 382 27.17 7.43 -9.78
N ASP A 383 26.73 7.79 -11.00
CA ASP A 383 26.81 9.17 -11.52
C ASP A 383 25.59 9.43 -12.42
N VAL A 384 24.65 10.19 -11.87
CA VAL A 384 23.33 10.51 -12.45
C VAL A 384 23.36 11.72 -13.39
N LEU A 385 24.44 12.51 -13.39
CA LEU A 385 24.54 13.74 -14.20
C LEU A 385 25.12 13.50 -15.60
N ARG A 386 25.43 12.25 -15.92
CA ARG A 386 25.95 11.88 -17.24
C ARG A 386 24.91 12.11 -18.34
N PRO A 387 25.34 12.52 -19.56
CA PRO A 387 24.43 12.81 -20.67
C PRO A 387 23.40 11.73 -21.01
N PRO A 388 23.73 10.41 -21.02
CA PRO A 388 22.74 9.39 -21.32
C PRO A 388 21.64 9.27 -20.25
N GLN A 389 21.95 9.50 -18.98
CA GLN A 389 20.99 9.49 -17.87
C GLN A 389 20.03 10.67 -17.97
N LEU A 390 20.55 11.86 -18.30
CA LEU A 390 19.74 13.06 -18.54
C LEU A 390 18.84 12.91 -19.79
N ALA A 391 19.36 12.27 -20.84
CA ALA A 391 18.58 11.96 -22.04
C ALA A 391 17.43 10.99 -21.71
N TRP A 392 17.73 9.91 -20.98
CA TRP A 392 16.72 8.96 -20.51
C TRP A 392 15.65 9.64 -19.66
N MET A 393 16.03 10.47 -18.70
CA MET A 393 15.09 11.20 -17.84
C MET A 393 14.12 12.05 -18.67
N ARG A 394 14.63 12.75 -19.69
CA ARG A 394 13.79 13.55 -20.61
C ARG A 394 12.84 12.70 -21.43
N THR A 395 13.32 11.57 -21.96
CA THR A 395 12.49 10.64 -22.74
C THR A 395 11.42 9.99 -21.87
N ALA A 396 11.76 9.55 -20.66
CA ALA A 396 10.81 8.98 -19.70
C ALA A 396 9.74 10.00 -19.29
N LEU A 397 10.15 11.24 -18.97
CA LEU A 397 9.22 12.33 -18.65
C LEU A 397 8.27 12.62 -19.82
N ALA A 398 8.80 12.70 -21.04
CA ALA A 398 7.98 12.96 -22.23
C ALA A 398 6.95 11.85 -22.45
N GLY A 399 7.35 10.58 -22.35
CA GLY A 399 6.43 9.45 -22.50
C GLY A 399 5.32 9.44 -21.43
N ILE A 400 5.66 9.69 -20.16
CA ILE A 400 4.67 9.73 -19.08
C ILE A 400 3.64 10.85 -19.30
N VAL A 401 4.09 12.04 -19.74
CA VAL A 401 3.19 13.16 -20.01
C VAL A 401 2.34 12.93 -21.26
N GLU A 402 2.87 12.26 -22.27
CA GLU A 402 2.15 11.91 -23.50
C GLU A 402 1.04 10.88 -23.23
N ASP A 403 1.35 9.83 -22.46
CA ASP A 403 0.43 8.73 -22.19
C ASP A 403 -0.56 9.03 -21.06
N HIS A 404 -0.18 9.86 -20.08
CA HIS A 404 -0.92 10.05 -18.82
C HIS A 404 -1.08 11.51 -18.38
N GLY A 405 -0.89 12.48 -19.26
CA GLY A 405 -0.99 13.91 -18.93
C GLY A 405 -2.37 14.40 -18.47
N ASP A 406 -3.42 13.59 -18.66
CA ASP A 406 -4.78 13.80 -18.14
C ASP A 406 -4.92 13.39 -16.66
N GLN A 407 -4.15 12.39 -16.21
CA GLN A 407 -4.22 11.80 -14.87
C GLN A 407 -3.04 12.19 -13.97
N MET A 408 -1.89 12.52 -14.54
CA MET A 408 -0.65 12.80 -13.81
C MET A 408 -0.03 14.12 -14.26
N ARG A 409 0.66 14.78 -13.32
CA ARG A 409 1.43 15.99 -13.60
C ARG A 409 2.87 15.81 -13.12
N PRO A 410 3.86 16.17 -13.95
CA PRO A 410 5.26 16.00 -13.58
C PRO A 410 5.65 17.01 -12.50
N ILE A 411 6.24 16.50 -11.41
CA ILE A 411 6.91 17.30 -10.38
C ILE A 411 8.39 16.95 -10.48
N VAL A 412 9.16 17.80 -11.15
CA VAL A 412 10.60 17.56 -11.33
C VAL A 412 11.35 18.20 -10.16
N SER A 413 11.88 17.38 -9.25
CA SER A 413 12.99 17.79 -8.39
C SER A 413 14.29 17.60 -9.16
N MET A 414 15.20 18.58 -9.10
CA MET A 414 16.58 18.33 -9.54
C MET A 414 17.20 17.31 -8.57
N PRO A 415 18.04 16.38 -9.07
CA PRO A 415 18.78 15.49 -8.18
C PRO A 415 19.59 16.35 -7.20
N ALA A 416 19.35 16.14 -5.90
CA ALA A 416 20.06 16.78 -4.81
C ALA A 416 21.48 16.21 -4.66
#